data_AF-A0A4V1RG99-F1
#
_entry.id   AF-A0A4V1RG99-F1
#
_cell.length_a   1.000
_cell.length_b   1.000
_cell.length_c   1.000
_cell.angle_alpha   90.00
_cell.angle_beta   90.00
_cell.angle_gamma   90.00
#
_symmetry.space_group_name_H-M   'P 1'
#
loop_
_entity.id
_entity.type
_entity.pdbx_description
1 polymer ?
#
loop_
_entity_poly.entity_id
_entity_poly.type
_entity_poly.pdbx_seq_one_letter_code
_entity_poly.pdbx_strand_id
1 'polypeptide(L)'
;MEHKSARAKVQAFGGFLTAMVIPNIGAFIAWGFITALFIPTGWMPNEHFAKIVGPMITYLLPVMIGSTGGHLVGGKRGAVMGGIGTIGVIIGADIPMFLGSMIMGPLGGLVIKHIDRLLDKRIPAG
;
A
#
# COMPACT_ATOMS: atom_id res chain seq x y z
N MET A 1 14.14 -3.84 -31.53
CA MET A 1 13.47 -3.94 -30.21
C MET A 1 14.50 -4.48 -29.23
N GLU A 2 15.02 -3.63 -28.37
CA GLU A 2 16.08 -3.99 -27.41
C GLU A 2 15.56 -5.12 -26.51
N HIS A 3 16.22 -6.28 -26.55
CA HIS A 3 15.93 -7.37 -25.62
C HIS A 3 16.24 -6.85 -24.21
N LYS A 4 15.24 -6.33 -23.50
CA LYS A 4 15.37 -6.05 -22.07
C LYS A 4 15.80 -7.35 -21.41
N SER A 5 17.09 -7.41 -21.04
CA SER A 5 17.69 -8.50 -20.28
C SER A 5 16.77 -8.84 -19.10
N ALA A 6 16.67 -10.13 -18.73
CA ALA A 6 15.88 -10.55 -17.57
C ALA A 6 16.21 -9.70 -16.32
N ARG A 7 17.48 -9.28 -16.18
CA ARG A 7 17.95 -8.33 -15.17
C ARG A 7 17.21 -6.98 -15.20
N ALA A 8 17.01 -6.40 -16.38
CA ALA A 8 16.34 -5.12 -16.54
C ALA A 8 14.85 -5.18 -16.13
N LYS A 9 14.17 -6.31 -16.37
CA LYS A 9 12.79 -6.51 -15.92
C LYS A 9 12.69 -6.61 -14.40
N VAL A 10 13.59 -7.35 -13.77
CA VAL A 10 13.67 -7.43 -12.30
C VAL A 10 13.98 -6.07 -11.69
N GLN A 11 14.90 -5.30 -12.29
CA GLN A 11 15.21 -3.96 -11.84
C GLN A 11 14.03 -2.99 -11.96
N ALA A 12 13.27 -3.06 -13.06
CA ALA A 12 12.07 -2.26 -13.23
C ALA A 12 10.97 -2.62 -12.21
N PHE A 13 10.80 -3.92 -11.93
CA PHE A 13 9.86 -4.38 -10.91
C PHE A 13 10.27 -3.92 -9.50
N GLY A 14 11.55 -4.04 -9.15
CA GLY A 14 12.07 -3.51 -7.89
C GLY A 14 11.89 -2.00 -7.77
N GLY A 15 12.16 -1.24 -8.84
CA GLY A 15 11.90 0.20 -8.88
C GLY A 15 10.43 0.54 -8.67
N PHE A 16 9.51 -0.25 -9.23
CA PHE A 16 8.08 -0.09 -9.02
C PHE A 16 7.68 -0.34 -7.56
N LEU A 17 8.16 -1.42 -6.92
CA LEU A 17 7.90 -1.69 -5.51
C LEU A 17 8.41 -0.57 -4.60
N THR A 18 9.60 -0.04 -4.89
CA THR A 18 10.17 1.11 -4.18
C THR A 18 9.29 2.35 -4.32
N ALA A 19 8.73 2.61 -5.51
CA ALA A 19 7.82 3.73 -5.75
C ALA A 19 6.50 3.62 -4.96
N MET A 20 6.13 2.42 -4.49
CA MET A 20 4.98 2.24 -3.60
C MET A 20 5.27 2.63 -2.15
N VAL A 21 6.53 2.52 -1.71
CA VAL A 21 6.91 2.73 -0.30
C VAL A 21 7.39 4.15 -0.05
N ILE A 22 8.21 4.71 -0.95
CA ILE A 22 8.86 6.02 -0.74
C ILE A 22 7.86 7.14 -0.41
N PRO A 23 6.72 7.30 -1.11
CA PRO A 23 5.76 8.36 -0.79
C PRO A 23 5.19 8.25 0.63
N ASN A 24 5.23 7.06 1.21
CA ASN A 24 4.67 6.72 2.51
C ASN A 24 5.72 6.77 3.63
N ILE A 25 6.99 7.11 3.33
CA ILE A 25 8.09 7.07 4.31
C ILE A 25 7.83 7.92 5.56
N GLY A 26 7.11 9.04 5.42
CA GLY A 26 6.71 9.87 6.55
C GLY A 26 5.85 9.13 7.58
N ALA A 27 4.95 8.24 7.12
CA ALA A 27 4.12 7.43 8.01
C ALA A 27 4.94 6.37 8.75
N PHE A 28 5.92 5.75 8.08
CA PHE A 28 6.86 4.82 8.71
C PHE A 28 7.71 5.51 9.78
N ILE A 29 8.21 6.71 9.49
CA ILE A 29 8.98 7.52 10.43
C ILE A 29 8.12 7.88 11.64
N ALA A 30 6.89 8.37 11.41
CA ALA A 30 5.97 8.71 12.49
C ALA A 30 5.65 7.49 13.38
N TRP A 31 5.36 6.35 12.76
CA TRP A 31 5.17 5.08 13.47
C TRP A 31 6.40 4.70 14.31
N GLY A 32 7.60 4.83 13.75
CA GLY A 32 8.86 4.56 14.46
C GLY A 32 9.05 5.45 15.68
N PHE A 33 8.77 6.75 15.56
CA PHE A 33 8.83 7.70 16.68
C PHE A 33 7.79 7.40 17.76
N ILE A 34 6.53 7.14 17.38
CA ILE A 34 5.47 6.78 18.33
C ILE A 34 5.85 5.50 19.08
N THR A 35 6.41 4.53 18.37
CA THR A 35 6.90 3.28 18.96
C THR A 35 8.04 3.54 19.93
N ALA A 36 9.05 4.32 19.55
CA ALA A 36 10.18 4.67 20.41
C ALA A 36 9.77 5.46 21.66
N LEU A 37 8.71 6.27 21.58
CA LEU A 37 8.21 7.06 22.70
C LEU A 37 7.38 6.22 23.67
N PHE A 38 6.30 5.58 23.20
CA PHE A 38 5.19 5.22 24.08
C PHE A 38 5.10 3.74 24.46
N ILE A 39 5.83 2.84 23.80
CA ILE A 39 5.82 1.43 24.20
C ILE A 39 6.45 1.24 25.59
N PRO A 40 6.25 0.08 26.26
CA PRO A 40 6.80 -0.15 27.59
C PRO A 40 8.31 0.04 27.71
N THR A 41 9.06 -0.25 26.64
CA THR A 41 10.52 -0.08 26.55
C THR A 41 10.94 1.25 25.91
N GLY A 42 10.00 2.19 25.72
CA GLY A 42 10.23 3.48 25.09
C GLY A 42 10.75 4.55 26.03
N TRP A 43 11.04 5.74 25.48
CA TRP A 43 11.54 6.89 26.25
C TRP A 43 10.50 7.51 27.19
N MET A 44 9.22 7.44 26.84
CA MET A 44 8.09 7.97 27.60
C MET A 44 6.90 6.98 27.57
N PRO A 45 7.00 5.84 28.27
CA PRO A 45 5.99 4.79 28.19
C PRO A 45 4.59 5.27 28.56
N ASN A 46 3.60 4.97 27.72
CA ASN A 46 2.21 5.32 27.96
C ASN A 46 1.28 4.29 27.31
N GLU A 47 0.54 3.54 28.12
CA GLU A 47 -0.33 2.47 27.65
C GLU A 47 -1.44 2.96 26.71
N HIS A 48 -1.96 4.18 26.92
CA HIS A 48 -3.02 4.71 26.07
C HIS A 48 -2.48 5.06 24.68
N PHE A 49 -1.33 5.73 24.60
CA PHE A 49 -0.70 6.07 23.32
C PHE A 49 -0.10 4.86 22.62
N ALA A 50 0.46 3.89 23.36
CA ALA A 50 1.01 2.67 22.78
C ALA A 50 -0.03 1.88 21.94
N LYS A 51 -1.32 1.99 22.27
CA LYS A 51 -2.41 1.32 21.54
C LYS A 51 -2.49 1.70 20.06
N ILE A 52 -1.95 2.85 19.64
CA ILE A 52 -1.96 3.26 18.22
C ILE A 52 -0.90 2.51 17.40
N VAL A 53 0.18 2.02 18.03
CA VAL A 53 1.31 1.39 17.35
C VAL A 53 0.87 0.14 16.56
N GLY A 54 0.04 -0.71 17.18
CA GLY A 54 -0.45 -1.95 16.59
C GLY A 54 -1.32 -1.72 15.34
N PRO A 55 -2.38 -0.89 15.41
CA PRO A 55 -3.19 -0.54 14.25
C PRO A 55 -2.40 0.14 13.12
N MET A 56 -1.38 0.94 13.46
CA MET A 56 -0.53 1.58 12.44
C MET A 56 0.23 0.56 11.61
N ILE A 57 0.93 -0.40 12.24
CA ILE A 57 1.71 -1.41 11.50
C ILE A 57 0.82 -2.43 10.79
N THR A 58 -0.34 -2.77 11.37
CA THR A 58 -1.21 -3.82 10.84
C THR A 58 -2.12 -3.33 9.73
N TYR A 59 -2.64 -2.10 9.85
CA TYR A 59 -3.62 -1.56 8.90
C TYR A 59 -3.08 -0.37 8.13
N LEU A 60 -2.69 0.70 8.84
CA LEU A 60 -2.39 1.99 8.21
C LEU A 60 -1.27 1.87 7.17
N LEU A 61 -0.11 1.33 7.57
CA LEU A 61 1.07 1.27 6.70
C LEU A 61 0.86 0.36 5.49
N PRO A 62 0.33 -0.88 5.63
CA PRO A 62 0.02 -1.69 4.45
C PRO A 62 -1.02 -1.04 3.54
N VAL A 63 -2.12 -0.50 4.08
CA VAL A 63 -3.17 0.13 3.26
C VAL A 63 -2.65 1.32 2.47
N MET A 64 -1.77 2.13 3.06
CA MET A 64 -1.12 3.23 2.37
C MET A 64 -0.29 2.74 1.18
N ILE A 65 0.52 1.70 1.37
CA ILE A 65 1.33 1.09 0.30
C ILE A 65 0.44 0.54 -0.81
N GLY A 66 -0.60 -0.22 -0.45
CA GLY A 66 -1.54 -0.79 -1.42
C GLY A 66 -2.32 0.28 -2.19
N SER A 67 -2.73 1.35 -1.50
CA SER A 67 -3.35 2.52 -2.12
C SER A 67 -2.40 3.21 -3.10
N THR A 68 -1.13 3.40 -2.74
CA THR A 68 -0.12 3.94 -3.66
C THR A 68 0.09 3.02 -4.86
N GLY A 69 0.18 1.70 -4.67
CA GLY A 69 0.30 0.74 -5.77
C GLY A 69 -0.89 0.76 -6.72
N GLY A 70 -2.09 0.84 -6.17
CA GLY A 70 -3.31 1.00 -6.95
C GLY A 70 -3.33 2.32 -7.70
N HIS A 71 -2.85 3.40 -7.07
CA HIS A 71 -2.72 4.71 -7.69
C HIS A 71 -1.79 4.71 -8.91
N LEU A 72 -0.62 4.07 -8.79
CA LEU A 72 0.37 3.97 -9.87
C LEU A 72 -0.19 3.26 -11.11
N VAL A 73 -1.20 2.40 -10.96
CA VAL A 73 -1.80 1.64 -12.07
C VAL A 73 -3.09 2.26 -12.60
N GLY A 74 -3.99 2.67 -11.70
CA GLY A 74 -5.37 3.07 -11.98
C GLY A 74 -5.76 4.45 -11.47
N GLY A 75 -4.79 5.31 -11.12
CA GLY A 75 -5.03 6.67 -10.66
C GLY A 75 -5.84 6.74 -9.36
N LYS A 76 -6.66 7.77 -9.16
CA LYS A 76 -7.42 7.95 -7.91
C LYS A 76 -8.36 6.78 -7.60
N ARG A 77 -9.05 6.25 -8.62
CA ARG A 77 -9.92 5.07 -8.47
C ARG A 77 -9.12 3.81 -8.12
N GLY A 78 -7.97 3.65 -8.77
CA GLY A 78 -7.02 2.58 -8.44
C GLY A 78 -6.54 2.65 -7.00
N ALA A 79 -6.31 3.84 -6.46
CA ALA A 79 -5.90 4.03 -5.06
C ALA A 79 -6.95 3.49 -4.08
N VAL A 80 -8.22 3.83 -4.31
CA VAL A 80 -9.34 3.34 -3.49
C VAL A 80 -9.44 1.81 -3.57
N MET A 81 -9.41 1.24 -4.78
CA MET A 81 -9.51 -0.21 -4.97
C MET A 81 -8.29 -0.96 -4.42
N GLY A 82 -7.09 -0.41 -4.54
CA GLY A 82 -5.87 -0.95 -3.95
C GLY A 82 -5.92 -0.95 -2.41
N GLY A 83 -6.45 0.12 -1.81
CA GLY A 83 -6.70 0.19 -0.36
C GLY A 83 -7.70 -0.86 0.12
N ILE A 84 -8.86 -0.99 -0.57
CA ILE A 84 -9.88 -1.99 -0.25
C ILE A 84 -9.31 -3.41 -0.37
N GLY A 85 -8.61 -3.71 -1.47
CA GLY A 85 -7.96 -5.00 -1.66
C GLY A 85 -6.94 -5.30 -0.54
N THR A 86 -6.22 -4.27 -0.09
CA THR A 86 -5.25 -4.41 1.00
C THR A 86 -5.90 -4.79 2.33
N ILE A 87 -7.07 -4.23 2.64
CA ILE A 87 -7.86 -4.65 3.81
C ILE A 87 -8.24 -6.13 3.70
N GLY A 88 -8.65 -6.58 2.51
CA GLY A 88 -8.99 -7.99 2.28
C GLY A 88 -7.83 -8.95 2.60
N VAL A 89 -6.60 -8.61 2.21
CA VAL A 89 -5.43 -9.45 2.53
C VAL A 89 -5.00 -9.34 3.99
N ILE A 90 -5.17 -8.18 4.64
CA ILE A 90 -4.89 -8.01 6.08
C ILE A 90 -5.79 -8.94 6.90
N ILE A 91 -7.09 -8.99 6.61
CA ILE A 91 -8.04 -9.83 7.37
C ILE A 91 -7.74 -11.33 7.18
N GLY A 92 -7.10 -11.71 6.08
CA GLY A 92 -6.75 -13.09 5.76
C GLY A 92 -5.46 -13.59 6.41
N ALA A 93 -4.74 -12.78 7.20
CA ALA A 93 -3.46 -13.16 7.80
C ALA A 93 -3.25 -12.54 9.19
N ASP A 94 -2.60 -13.28 10.08
CA ASP A 94 -2.26 -12.80 11.43
C ASP A 94 -0.98 -11.93 11.49
N ILE A 95 -0.37 -11.65 10.35
CA ILE A 95 0.87 -10.88 10.23
C ILE A 95 0.66 -9.59 9.44
N PRO A 96 1.45 -8.51 9.70
CA PRO A 96 1.39 -7.29 8.89
C PRO A 96 1.63 -7.54 7.39
N MET A 97 0.64 -7.22 6.56
CA MET A 97 0.62 -7.59 5.14
C MET A 97 1.31 -6.57 4.22
N PHE A 98 2.57 -6.22 4.50
CA PHE A 98 3.36 -5.33 3.64
C PHE A 98 3.52 -5.88 2.22
N LEU A 99 4.03 -7.11 2.08
CA LEU A 99 4.17 -7.76 0.78
C LEU A 99 2.81 -8.01 0.11
N GLY A 100 1.81 -8.41 0.91
CA GLY A 100 0.44 -8.59 0.43
C GLY A 100 -0.12 -7.30 -0.18
N SER A 101 0.07 -6.16 0.47
CA SER A 101 -0.34 -4.85 -0.04
C SER A 101 0.41 -4.46 -1.32
N MET A 102 1.69 -4.81 -1.43
CA MET A 102 2.50 -4.56 -2.62
C MET A 102 2.01 -5.30 -3.85
N ILE A 103 1.46 -6.49 -3.66
CA ILE A 103 0.86 -7.29 -4.72
C ILE A 103 -0.57 -6.82 -5.00
N MET A 104 -1.38 -6.67 -3.94
CA MET A 104 -2.81 -6.40 -4.05
C MET A 104 -3.13 -4.98 -4.54
N GLY A 105 -2.30 -3.99 -4.18
CA GLY A 105 -2.48 -2.61 -4.61
C GLY A 105 -2.53 -2.46 -6.15
N PRO A 106 -1.45 -2.83 -6.87
CA PRO A 106 -1.41 -2.81 -8.33
C PRO A 106 -2.51 -3.67 -8.97
N LEU A 107 -2.82 -4.83 -8.39
CA LEU A 107 -3.91 -5.69 -8.87
C LEU A 107 -5.27 -4.98 -8.77
N GLY A 108 -5.57 -4.31 -7.65
CA GLY A 108 -6.78 -3.50 -7.50
C GLY A 108 -6.85 -2.36 -8.51
N GLY A 109 -5.71 -1.71 -8.77
CA GLY A 109 -5.58 -0.70 -9.83
C GLY A 109 -5.80 -1.26 -11.25
N LEU A 110 -5.33 -2.48 -11.53
CA LEU A 110 -5.57 -3.15 -12.81
C LEU A 110 -7.04 -3.49 -12.98
N VAL A 111 -7.67 -4.07 -11.95
CA VAL A 111 -9.09 -4.47 -11.99
C VAL A 111 -9.97 -3.26 -12.29
N ILE A 112 -9.79 -2.15 -11.57
CA ILE A 112 -10.63 -0.97 -11.80
C ILE A 112 -10.40 -0.34 -13.16
N LYS A 113 -9.15 -0.35 -13.65
CA LYS A 113 -8.83 0.16 -14.99
C LYS A 113 -9.51 -0.64 -16.10
N HIS A 114 -9.64 -1.96 -15.93
CA HIS A 114 -10.36 -2.80 -16.88
C HIS A 114 -11.87 -2.57 -16.80
N ILE A 115 -12.42 -2.45 -15.58
CA ILE A 115 -13.84 -2.15 -15.36
C ILE A 115 -14.19 -0.79 -15.96
N ASP A 116 -13.40 0.25 -15.68
CA ASP A 116 -13.60 1.60 -16.21
C ASP A 116 -13.64 1.58 -17.74
N ARG A 117 -12.69 0.90 -18.40
CA ARG A 117 -12.67 0.76 -19.87
C ARG A 117 -13.91 0.04 -20.45
N LEU A 118 -14.45 -0.93 -19.73
CA LEU A 118 -15.67 -1.64 -20.15
C LEU A 118 -16.90 -0.74 -19.99
N LEU A 119 -16.88 0.14 -18.99
CA LEU A 119 -17.99 1.03 -18.64
C LEU A 119 -17.92 2.40 -19.34
N ASP A 120 -16.78 2.80 -19.91
CA ASP A 120 -16.58 4.07 -20.61
C ASP A 120 -17.63 4.34 -21.71
N LYS A 121 -18.15 3.29 -22.35
CA LYS A 121 -19.20 3.42 -23.38
C LYS A 121 -20.63 3.40 -22.83
N ARG A 122 -20.80 3.15 -21.54
CA ARG A 122 -22.08 2.90 -20.86
C ARG A 122 -22.40 3.97 -19.81
N ILE A 123 -21.43 4.75 -19.37
CA ILE A 123 -21.61 5.78 -18.35
C ILE A 123 -21.39 7.15 -19.00
N PRO A 124 -22.40 8.04 -19.04
CA PRO A 124 -22.21 9.41 -19.47
C PRO A 124 -21.13 10.06 -18.60
N ALA A 125 -20.10 10.63 -19.24
CA ALA A 125 -19.26 11.60 -18.55
C ALA A 125 -20.18 12.79 -18.23
N GLY A 126 -20.44 12.99 -16.94
CA GLY A 126 -21.21 14.14 -16.47
C GLY A 126 -20.62 15.45 -16.97
#